data_AF-A0A180ET00-F1
#
_entry.id   AF-A0A180ET00-F1
#
_cell.length_a   1.000
_cell.length_b   1.000
_cell.length_c   1.000
_cell.angle_alpha   90.00
_cell.angle_beta   90.00
_cell.angle_gamma   90.00
#
_symmetry.space_group_name_H-M   'P 1'
#
loop_
_entity.id
_entity.type
_entity.pdbx_description
1 polymer ?
#
loop_
_entity_poly.entity_id
_entity_poly.type
_entity_poly.pdbx_seq_one_letter_code
_entity_poly.pdbx_strand_id
1 'polypeptide(L)'
;MLKGRQRYKCKECGCNYTVELKSTAKPALMKKQALRLYLEGLGFRSIGRFLNVSHVTVYEWIRSFGLQEKMLQLEAKETETVEMDEMHGYVNQKKLLLDMDCC
;
A
#
# COMPACT_ATOMS: atom_id res chain seq x y z
N MET A 1 -17.15 -27.63 4.01
CA MET A 1 -15.69 -27.80 3.92
C MET A 1 -15.24 -27.66 2.48
N LEU A 2 -14.16 -26.91 2.22
CA LEU A 2 -13.54 -26.82 0.88
C LEU A 2 -12.05 -27.14 1.07
N LYS A 3 -11.54 -28.16 0.38
CA LYS A 3 -10.14 -28.66 0.50
C LYS A 3 -9.71 -29.00 1.95
N GLY A 4 -10.62 -29.58 2.74
CA GLY A 4 -10.33 -29.98 4.14
C GLY A 4 -10.27 -28.83 5.16
N ARG A 5 -10.56 -27.58 4.77
CA ARG A 5 -10.62 -26.44 5.70
C ARG A 5 -12.06 -26.00 5.96
N GLN A 6 -12.33 -25.64 7.22
CA GLN A 6 -13.62 -25.11 7.65
C GLN A 6 -13.82 -23.69 7.10
N ARG A 7 -14.94 -23.47 6.42
CA ARG A 7 -15.40 -22.13 6.02
C ARG A 7 -16.67 -21.82 6.81
N TYR A 8 -16.71 -20.66 7.43
CA TYR A 8 -17.84 -20.14 8.18
C TYR A 8 -18.63 -19.20 7.28
N LYS A 9 -19.95 -19.29 7.33
CA LYS A 9 -20.85 -18.39 6.61
C LYS A 9 -21.42 -17.39 7.60
N CYS A 10 -21.24 -16.10 7.33
CA CYS A 10 -21.92 -15.06 8.08
C CYS A 10 -23.43 -15.14 7.79
N LYS A 11 -24.26 -15.11 8.83
CA LYS A 11 -25.73 -15.15 8.69
C LYS A 11 -26.32 -13.82 8.23
N GLU A 12 -25.67 -12.71 8.54
CA GLU A 12 -26.15 -11.37 8.19
C GLU A 12 -25.79 -10.99 6.75
N CYS A 13 -24.52 -11.14 6.35
CA CYS A 13 -24.07 -10.72 5.01
C CYS A 13 -23.93 -11.88 4.00
N GLY A 14 -24.10 -13.13 4.43
CA GLY A 14 -23.97 -14.31 3.56
C GLY A 14 -22.54 -14.64 3.11
N CYS A 15 -21.55 -13.80 3.44
CA CYS A 15 -20.15 -13.99 3.08
C CYS A 15 -19.52 -15.21 3.79
N ASN A 16 -18.60 -15.88 3.09
CA ASN A 16 -17.87 -17.02 3.61
C ASN A 16 -16.44 -16.61 4.04
N TYR A 17 -16.06 -16.86 5.29
CA TYR A 17 -14.74 -16.60 5.83
C TYR A 17 -14.07 -17.86 6.41
N THR A 18 -12.75 -17.85 6.52
CA THR A 18 -11.96 -18.91 7.17
C THR A 18 -11.34 -18.34 8.43
N VAL A 19 -11.42 -19.07 9.55
CA VAL A 19 -10.84 -18.64 10.84
C VAL A 19 -9.32 -18.68 10.80
N GLU A 20 -8.74 -19.63 10.05
CA GLU A 20 -7.30 -19.70 9.87
C GLU A 20 -6.81 -18.67 8.85
N LEU A 21 -5.79 -17.91 9.26
CA LEU A 21 -5.02 -17.08 8.35
C LEU A 21 -4.42 -17.99 7.25
N LYS A 22 -4.63 -17.68 5.97
CA LYS A 22 -4.02 -18.45 4.88
C LYS A 22 -2.50 -18.46 5.09
N SER A 23 -1.83 -19.60 4.93
CA SER A 23 -0.37 -19.72 4.97
C SER A 23 0.35 -18.79 3.98
N THR A 24 -0.34 -18.35 2.93
CA THR A 24 0.15 -17.37 1.95
C THR A 24 0.11 -15.93 2.45
N ALA A 25 -0.66 -15.63 3.51
CA ALA A 25 -0.78 -14.30 4.07
C ALA A 25 0.53 -13.92 4.79
N LYS A 26 1.19 -12.88 4.28
CA LYS A 26 2.40 -12.35 4.92
C LYS A 26 2.04 -11.50 6.14
N PRO A 27 2.85 -11.54 7.21
CA PRO A 27 2.58 -10.80 8.44
C PRO A 27 2.55 -9.29 8.17
N ALA A 28 1.70 -8.56 8.90
CA ALA A 28 1.57 -7.11 8.75
C ALA A 28 2.89 -6.37 8.99
N LEU A 29 3.74 -6.89 9.89
CA LEU A 29 5.07 -6.36 10.16
C LEU A 29 5.95 -6.32 8.89
N MET A 30 5.93 -7.39 8.09
CA MET A 30 6.71 -7.47 6.85
C MET A 30 6.23 -6.44 5.82
N LYS A 31 4.92 -6.17 5.75
CA LYS A 31 4.38 -5.11 4.88
C LYS A 31 4.83 -3.72 5.34
N LYS A 32 4.85 -3.46 6.66
CA LYS A 32 5.37 -2.21 7.23
C LYS A 32 6.86 -2.02 6.95
N GLN A 33 7.65 -3.08 7.05
CA GLN A 33 9.07 -3.04 6.68
C GLN A 33 9.25 -2.71 5.19
N ALA A 34 8.46 -3.32 4.30
CA ALA A 34 8.49 -3.00 2.87
C ALA A 34 8.16 -1.53 2.60
N LEU A 35 7.19 -0.97 3.32
CA LEU A 35 6.83 0.45 3.22
C LEU A 35 7.97 1.36 3.67
N ARG A 36 8.62 1.07 4.81
CA ARG A 36 9.76 1.86 5.28
C ARG A 36 10.91 1.88 4.28
N LEU A 37 11.29 0.72 3.75
CA LEU A 37 12.35 0.61 2.75
C LEU A 37 12.01 1.37 1.46
N TYR A 38 10.74 1.37 1.05
CA TYR A 38 10.29 2.17 -0.09
C TYR A 38 10.42 3.67 0.15
N LEU A 39 10.04 4.15 1.35
CA LEU A 39 10.19 5.55 1.75
C LEU A 39 11.67 5.97 1.88
N GLU A 40 12.56 5.05 2.22
CA GLU A 40 14.02 5.25 2.22
C GLU A 40 14.61 5.28 0.79
N GLY A 41 13.80 5.07 -0.25
CA GLY A 41 14.18 5.17 -1.66
C GLY A 41 14.63 3.85 -2.30
N LEU A 42 14.45 2.71 -1.63
CA LEU A 42 14.74 1.42 -2.25
C LEU A 42 13.71 1.07 -3.32
N GLY A 43 14.18 0.60 -4.47
CA GLY A 43 13.31 0.11 -5.54
C GLY A 43 12.65 -1.23 -5.18
N PHE A 44 11.46 -1.50 -5.75
CA PHE A 44 10.66 -2.71 -5.47
C PHE A 44 11.43 -4.02 -5.64
N ARG A 45 12.35 -4.09 -6.62
CA ARG A 45 13.20 -5.27 -6.85
C ARG A 45 14.18 -5.51 -5.71
N SER A 46 14.81 -4.46 -5.18
CA SER A 46 15.74 -4.55 -4.06
C SER A 46 15.02 -4.98 -2.79
N ILE A 47 13.86 -4.39 -2.51
CA ILE A 47 13.00 -4.75 -1.37
C ILE A 47 12.53 -6.21 -1.49
N GLY A 48 12.13 -6.64 -2.69
CA GLY A 48 11.71 -8.02 -2.93
C GLY A 48 12.83 -9.04 -2.63
N ARG A 49 14.07 -8.74 -3.04
CA ARG A 49 15.23 -9.56 -2.67
C ARG A 49 15.48 -9.56 -1.15
N PHE A 50 15.38 -8.40 -0.51
CA PHE A 50 15.61 -8.26 0.94
C PHE A 50 14.60 -9.03 1.78
N LEU A 51 13.31 -8.96 1.42
CA LEU A 51 12.21 -9.62 2.15
C LEU A 51 11.88 -11.02 1.61
N ASN A 52 12.62 -11.50 0.60
CA ASN A 52 12.39 -12.75 -0.11
C ASN A 52 10.93 -12.91 -0.60
N VAL A 53 10.44 -11.87 -1.28
CA VAL A 53 9.11 -11.82 -1.91
C VAL A 53 9.21 -11.27 -3.32
N SER A 54 8.21 -11.54 -4.16
CA SER A 54 8.21 -10.99 -5.52
C SER A 54 8.09 -9.45 -5.47
N HIS A 55 8.75 -8.76 -6.40
CA HIS A 55 8.63 -7.31 -6.54
C HIS A 55 7.19 -6.86 -6.84
N VAL A 56 6.37 -7.74 -7.45
CA VAL A 56 4.94 -7.51 -7.68
C VAL A 56 4.18 -7.46 -6.34
N THR A 57 4.48 -8.39 -5.43
CA THR A 57 3.88 -8.39 -4.09
C THR A 57 4.25 -7.12 -3.30
N VAL A 58 5.49 -6.65 -3.41
CA VAL A 58 5.92 -5.38 -2.81
C VAL A 58 5.14 -4.20 -3.38
N TYR A 59 5.01 -4.15 -4.72
CA TYR A 59 4.22 -3.12 -5.40
C TYR A 59 2.75 -3.12 -4.94
N GLU A 60 2.11 -4.29 -4.86
CA GLU A 60 0.73 -4.41 -4.37
C GLU A 60 0.57 -3.90 -2.94
N TRP A 61 1.53 -4.18 -2.05
CA TRP A 61 1.49 -3.66 -0.69
C TRP A 61 1.57 -2.13 -0.66
N ILE A 62 2.51 -1.55 -1.39
CA ILE A 62 2.70 -0.09 -1.46
C ILE A 62 1.48 0.58 -2.06
N ARG A 63 0.90 0.00 -3.11
CA ARG A 63 -0.37 0.46 -3.69
C ARG A 63 -1.51 0.41 -2.67
N SER A 64 -1.60 -0.67 -1.88
CA SER A 64 -2.64 -0.81 -0.86
C SER A 64 -2.52 0.23 0.27
N PHE A 65 -1.30 0.59 0.67
CA PHE A 65 -1.07 1.67 1.63
C PHE A 65 -1.52 3.03 1.08
N GLY A 66 -1.19 3.33 -0.18
CA GLY A 66 -1.64 4.58 -0.82
C GLY A 66 -3.17 4.66 -1.01
N LEU A 67 -3.86 3.53 -1.11
CA LEU A 67 -5.33 3.51 -1.12
C LEU A 67 -5.91 3.72 0.28
N GLN A 68 -5.31 3.09 1.30
CA GLN A 68 -5.72 3.28 2.69
C GLN A 68 -5.57 4.73 3.13
N GLU A 69 -4.46 5.38 2.78
CA GLU A 69 -4.23 6.80 3.06
C GLU A 69 -5.33 7.69 2.43
N LYS A 70 -5.67 7.44 1.16
CA LYS A 70 -6.75 8.18 0.48
C LYS A 70 -8.11 7.95 1.12
N MET A 71 -8.42 6.73 1.55
CA MET A 71 -9.68 6.44 2.25
C MET A 71 -9.76 7.18 3.58
N LEU A 72 -8.67 7.18 4.36
CA LEU A 72 -8.59 7.92 5.62
C LEU A 72 -8.74 9.44 5.40
N GLN A 73 -8.16 9.99 4.33
CA GLN A 73 -8.34 11.40 3.97
C GLN A 73 -9.79 11.74 3.59
N LEU A 74 -10.50 10.83 2.90
CA LEU A 74 -11.91 11.02 2.56
C LEU A 74 -12.80 10.96 3.80
N GLU A 75 -12.56 10.00 4.70
CA GLU A 75 -13.26 9.87 5.98
C GLU A 75 -13.01 11.09 6.88
N ALA A 76 -11.77 11.58 6.96
CA ALA A 76 -11.43 12.79 7.70
C ALA A 76 -12.13 14.04 7.13
N LYS A 77 -12.20 14.14 5.79
CA LYS A 77 -12.88 15.24 5.09
C LYS A 77 -14.39 15.25 5.31
N GLU A 78 -15.00 14.12 5.64
CA GLU A 78 -16.41 14.04 6.06
C GLU A 78 -16.62 14.47 7.52
N THR A 79 -15.58 14.45 8.37
CA THR A 79 -15.69 14.74 9.81
C THR A 79 -15.04 16.05 10.26
N GLU A 80 -14.36 16.77 9.38
CA GLU A 80 -13.54 17.92 9.77
C GLU A 80 -13.83 19.14 8.90
N THR A 81 -14.86 19.90 9.25
CA THR A 81 -14.82 21.35 9.08
C THR A 81 -13.82 21.92 10.09
N VAL A 82 -12.52 21.74 9.85
CA VAL A 82 -11.47 22.57 10.43
C VAL A 82 -10.39 22.74 9.37
N GLU A 83 -10.19 24.00 8.99
CA GLU A 83 -9.15 24.42 8.06
C GLU A 83 -7.76 24.05 8.59
N MET A 84 -6.90 23.53 7.73
CA MET A 84 -5.48 23.80 7.84
C MET A 84 -4.87 23.86 6.44
N ASP A 85 -4.47 25.08 6.08
CA ASP A 85 -3.75 25.43 4.87
C ASP A 85 -2.26 25.04 4.97
N GLU A 86 -1.66 25.02 3.78
CA GLU A 86 -0.25 25.20 3.43
C GLU A 86 0.67 24.01 3.15
N MET A 87 1.05 24.00 1.86
CA MET A 87 2.33 23.58 1.26
C MET A 87 2.56 22.11 0.92
N HIS A 88 2.07 21.68 -0.26
CA HIS A 88 2.87 20.86 -1.18
C HIS A 88 2.61 21.22 -2.66
N GLY A 89 2.96 22.46 -3.02
CA GLY A 89 2.96 22.96 -4.40
C GLY A 89 4.35 23.03 -5.05
N TYR A 90 5.30 22.15 -4.73
CA TYR A 90 6.72 22.36 -5.10
C TYR A 90 7.52 21.14 -5.63
N VAL A 91 6.88 20.13 -6.25
CA VAL A 91 7.64 18.99 -6.84
C VAL A 91 7.24 18.66 -8.29
N ASN A 92 6.83 19.65 -9.09
CA ASN A 92 6.60 19.41 -10.53
C ASN A 92 7.26 20.42 -11.50
N GLN A 93 8.14 21.31 -11.04
CA GLN A 93 8.77 22.32 -11.93
C GLN A 93 10.20 22.01 -12.41
N LYS A 94 10.81 20.86 -12.09
CA LYS A 94 12.20 20.55 -12.51
C LYS A 94 12.37 19.53 -13.63
N LYS A 95 11.35 19.26 -14.44
CA LYS A 95 11.46 18.37 -15.61
C LYS A 95 11.08 19.01 -16.96
N LEU A 96 11.16 20.33 -17.08
CA LEU A 96 10.78 21.01 -18.34
C LEU A 96 11.78 22.04 -18.86
N LEU A 97 13.01 22.11 -18.32
CA LEU A 97 14.05 22.99 -18.85
C LEU A 97 15.45 22.40 -18.62
N LEU A 98 15.80 21.33 -19.35
CA LEU A 98 17.14 21.06 -19.88
C LEU A 98 17.01 20.04 -21.03
N ASP A 99 16.21 20.39 -22.03
CA ASP A 99 16.53 20.04 -23.42
C ASP A 99 17.35 21.22 -23.97
N MET A 100 18.42 20.92 -24.72
CA MET A 100 19.42 21.82 -25.33
C MET A 100 20.70 22.08 -24.52
N ASP A 101 21.69 21.19 -24.70
CA ASP A 101 22.97 21.47 -25.39
C ASP A 101 23.92 20.28 -25.10
N CYS A 102 24.12 19.36 -26.05
CA CYS A 102 25.22 19.39 -27.01
C CYS A 102 26.61 19.50 -26.33
N CYS A 103 27.20 18.34 -26.01
CA CYS A 103 28.58 17.94 -26.26
C CYS A 103 28.80 16.49 -25.79
#